data_AF-A0A3G6P956-F1
#
_entry.id   AF-A0A3G6P956-F1
#
_cell.length_a   1.000
_cell.length_b   1.000
_cell.length_c   1.000
_cell.angle_alpha   90.00
_cell.angle_beta   90.00
_cell.angle_gamma   90.00
#
_symmetry.space_group_name_H-M   'P 1'
#
loop_
_entity.id
_entity.type
_entity.pdbx_description
1 polymer ?
#
loop_
_entity_poly.entity_id
_entity_poly.type
_entity_poly.pdbx_seq_one_letter_code
_entity_poly.pdbx_strand_id
1 'polypeptide(L)'
;MKKNIILCCSFIGGTLLGQVGIGTQSPYVAAALDVMSTNKGVLFPRLTDTEINAISNPAKGLIAYNTDKKCFSGFDGLTWDSYFIFSRVGSWPLNAGPNGSNAFVGTRDLKNFSFATNGRKAFTAVVAAVGSFGPKIVINGPDLQIPRLYVAPPQKGTRFPPIHVISSMSGTTNNFLNSIMTINNAFTGLNVNGVIGTYGFAGSTADANTGASAAGMSYVQDGTVNGLSFYIGGHPANISDRSKEVMMLADNLNVGLGVHIPKSKLHIGEGDLYIADPNKGLIIKDPTGNCYRITVNDAGAFLTTGVIACP
;
A
#
# COMPACT_ATOMS: atom_id res chain seq x y z
N MET A 1 46.08 91.37 20.42
CA MET A 1 46.27 90.14 19.62
C MET A 1 44.94 89.39 19.61
N LYS A 2 44.21 89.38 18.50
CA LYS A 2 42.91 88.69 18.37
C LYS A 2 43.19 87.24 17.94
N LYS A 3 42.79 86.28 18.77
CA LYS A 3 42.99 84.84 18.51
C LYS A 3 41.71 84.30 17.85
N ASN A 4 41.72 84.22 16.53
CA ASN A 4 40.62 83.64 15.77
C ASN A 4 40.69 82.10 15.87
N ILE A 5 39.73 81.49 16.57
CA ILE A 5 39.51 80.05 16.54
C ILE A 5 38.61 79.74 15.34
N ILE A 6 39.20 79.17 14.29
CA ILE A 6 38.46 78.59 13.16
C ILE A 6 38.03 77.19 13.59
N LEU A 7 36.74 77.02 13.87
CA LEU A 7 36.14 75.69 14.05
C LEU A 7 35.96 75.07 12.65
N CYS A 8 36.93 74.28 12.23
CA CYS A 8 36.82 73.46 11.03
C CYS A 8 35.82 72.33 11.33
N CYS A 9 34.55 72.52 10.93
CA CYS A 9 33.54 71.48 11.00
C CYS A 9 33.84 70.47 9.88
N SER A 10 34.68 69.47 10.18
CA SER A 10 34.90 68.34 9.29
C SER A 10 33.62 67.51 9.29
N PHE A 11 32.84 67.62 8.21
CA PHE A 11 31.78 66.67 7.87
C PHE A 11 32.44 65.33 7.50
N ILE A 12 32.82 64.55 8.50
CA ILE A 12 33.16 63.14 8.30
C ILE A 12 31.81 62.43 8.08
N GLY A 13 31.51 62.13 6.82
CA GLY A 13 30.35 61.33 6.40
C GLY A 13 30.46 59.89 6.89
N GLY A 14 30.28 59.67 8.19
CA GLY A 14 30.02 58.34 8.74
C GLY A 14 28.55 58.01 8.53
N THR A 15 28.25 56.91 7.85
CA THR A 15 26.89 56.37 7.80
C THR A 15 26.47 55.96 9.21
N LEU A 16 25.62 56.74 9.87
CA LEU A 16 24.98 56.33 11.12
C LEU A 16 23.94 55.26 10.77
N LEU A 17 24.18 54.02 11.19
CA LEU A 17 23.23 52.93 11.06
C LEU A 17 22.08 53.17 12.06
N GLY A 18 20.83 53.22 11.58
CA GLY A 18 19.63 53.46 12.40
C GLY A 18 19.17 52.27 13.27
N GLN A 19 20.07 51.35 13.59
CA GLN A 19 19.77 50.14 14.38
C GLN A 19 19.64 50.47 15.88
N VAL A 20 18.63 49.91 16.54
CA VAL A 20 18.41 50.09 17.98
C VAL A 20 19.04 48.93 18.73
N GLY A 21 20.12 49.19 19.45
CA GLY A 21 20.71 48.26 20.42
C GLY A 21 20.21 48.54 21.83
N ILE A 22 19.68 47.54 22.51
CA ILE A 22 19.36 47.61 23.95
C ILE A 22 20.26 46.61 24.67
N GLY A 23 21.19 47.11 25.49
CA GLY A 23 22.14 46.26 26.21
C GLY A 23 23.31 45.72 25.39
N THR A 24 23.47 46.15 24.13
CA THR A 24 24.63 45.87 23.27
C THR A 24 25.10 47.14 22.55
N GLN A 25 26.42 47.34 22.45
CA GLN A 25 27.03 48.41 21.66
C GLN A 25 27.31 47.99 20.21
N SER A 26 27.13 46.70 19.90
CA SER A 26 27.30 46.14 18.58
C SER A 26 26.08 45.30 18.24
N PRO A 27 24.93 45.93 17.92
CA PRO A 27 23.76 45.23 17.45
C PRO A 27 24.10 44.33 16.26
N TYR A 28 23.46 43.17 16.18
CA TYR A 28 23.63 42.28 15.06
C TYR A 28 23.30 42.98 13.74
N VAL A 29 24.16 42.80 12.72
CA VAL A 29 24.09 43.55 11.45
C VAL A 29 22.77 43.41 10.69
N ALA A 30 22.04 42.30 10.90
CA ALA A 30 20.73 42.07 10.29
C ALA A 30 19.54 42.49 11.17
N ALA A 31 19.77 43.07 12.35
CA ALA A 31 18.74 43.43 13.30
C ALA A 31 18.45 44.94 13.27
N ALA A 32 17.18 45.29 13.04
CA ALA A 32 16.71 46.66 13.29
C ALA A 32 16.59 46.96 14.80
N LEU A 33 16.32 45.93 15.60
CA LEU A 33 16.29 45.96 17.07
C LEU A 33 17.02 44.73 17.61
N ASP A 34 18.07 44.94 18.40
CA ASP A 34 18.81 43.87 19.08
C ASP A 34 18.78 44.11 20.60
N VAL A 35 18.26 43.15 21.36
CA VAL A 35 18.11 43.24 22.81
C VAL A 35 18.95 42.16 23.47
N MET A 36 20.06 42.57 24.09
CA MET A 36 20.98 41.68 24.80
C MET A 36 20.82 41.85 26.31
N SER A 37 20.45 40.77 26.99
CA SER A 37 20.44 40.70 28.45
C SER A 37 20.66 39.26 28.90
N THR A 38 21.38 39.07 30.01
CA THR A 38 21.60 37.75 30.62
C THR A 38 20.53 37.37 31.64
N ASN A 39 19.67 38.31 32.04
CA ASN A 39 18.68 38.10 33.11
C ASN A 39 17.32 38.79 32.87
N LYS A 40 17.11 39.44 31.73
CA LYS A 40 15.83 40.06 31.34
C LYS A 40 15.40 39.56 29.96
N GLY A 41 14.10 39.55 29.71
CA GLY A 41 13.51 39.26 28.40
C GLY A 41 12.82 40.48 27.80
N VAL A 42 12.27 40.30 26.60
CA VAL A 42 11.40 41.30 25.95
C VAL A 42 9.94 40.98 26.27
N LEU A 43 9.21 41.95 26.82
CA LEU A 43 7.78 41.82 27.03
C LEU A 43 7.02 42.44 25.84
N PHE A 44 6.39 41.59 25.04
CA PHE A 44 5.52 42.01 23.95
C PHE A 44 4.14 42.45 24.48
N PRO A 45 3.35 43.20 23.69
CA PRO A 45 1.97 43.53 24.05
C PRO A 45 1.20 42.27 24.46
N ARG A 46 0.54 42.33 25.62
CA ARG A 46 -0.27 41.24 26.17
C ARG A 46 -1.73 41.57 25.96
N LEU A 47 -2.39 40.82 25.08
CA LEU A 47 -3.75 41.09 24.62
C LEU A 47 -4.62 39.84 24.76
N THR A 48 -5.91 40.02 24.98
CA THR A 48 -6.93 38.97 24.82
C THR A 48 -7.19 38.66 23.34
N ASP A 49 -7.92 37.59 23.04
CA ASP A 49 -8.38 37.29 21.68
C ASP A 49 -9.24 38.44 21.12
N THR A 50 -10.06 39.08 21.95
CA THR A 50 -10.88 40.21 21.53
C THR A 50 -10.02 41.42 21.17
N GLU A 51 -9.04 41.75 22.01
CA GLU A 51 -8.18 42.92 21.81
C GLU A 51 -7.22 42.73 20.62
N ILE A 52 -6.67 41.52 20.42
CA ILE A 52 -5.75 41.26 19.32
C ILE A 52 -6.47 41.31 17.95
N ASN A 53 -7.72 40.83 17.88
CA ASN A 53 -8.53 40.89 16.67
C ASN A 53 -9.09 42.30 16.41
N ALA A 54 -9.11 43.19 17.42
CA ALA A 54 -9.50 44.58 17.28
C ALA A 54 -8.39 45.49 16.73
N ILE A 55 -7.15 44.99 16.59
CA ILE A 55 -6.06 45.75 15.97
C ILE A 55 -6.42 46.02 14.51
N SER A 56 -6.53 47.31 14.14
CA SER A 56 -6.82 47.72 12.77
C SER A 56 -5.55 47.67 11.90
N ASN A 57 -5.69 47.12 10.69
CA ASN A 57 -4.60 46.99 9.69
C ASN A 57 -3.27 46.42 10.26
N PRO A 58 -3.29 45.26 10.94
CA PRO A 58 -2.07 44.69 11.51
C PRO A 58 -1.06 44.36 10.40
N ALA A 59 0.21 44.68 10.65
CA ALA A 59 1.29 44.37 9.72
C ALA A 59 1.58 42.85 9.71
N LYS A 60 1.87 42.30 8.54
CA LYS A 60 2.34 40.90 8.42
C LYS A 60 3.63 40.73 9.23
N GLY A 61 3.65 39.72 10.09
CA GLY A 61 4.75 39.45 11.01
C GLY A 61 4.66 40.21 12.34
N LEU A 62 3.57 40.94 12.62
CA LEU A 62 3.34 41.53 13.94
C LEU A 62 3.16 40.42 14.99
N ILE A 63 3.87 40.54 16.12
CA ILE A 63 3.87 39.55 17.21
C ILE A 63 3.32 40.18 18.48
N ALA A 64 2.39 39.48 19.13
CA ALA A 64 1.88 39.82 20.46
C ALA A 64 1.73 38.55 21.31
N TYR A 65 1.69 38.69 22.63
CA TYR A 65 1.36 37.59 23.53
C TYR A 65 -0.15 37.56 23.77
N ASN A 66 -0.80 36.48 23.34
CA ASN A 66 -2.22 36.28 23.57
C ASN A 66 -2.45 35.64 24.94
N THR A 67 -3.17 36.34 25.81
CA THR A 67 -3.41 35.97 27.20
C THR A 67 -4.47 34.89 27.37
N ASP A 68 -5.46 34.82 26.47
CA ASP A 68 -6.50 33.78 26.48
C ASP A 68 -5.93 32.43 26.04
N LYS A 69 -5.15 32.44 24.94
CA LYS A 69 -4.48 31.24 24.38
C LYS A 69 -3.17 30.89 25.08
N LYS A 70 -2.65 31.79 25.92
CA LYS A 70 -1.41 31.64 26.69
C LYS A 70 -0.18 31.34 25.81
N CYS A 71 -0.11 31.98 24.66
CA CYS A 71 0.96 31.79 23.68
C CYS A 71 1.20 33.06 22.86
N PHE A 72 2.32 33.11 22.15
CA PHE A 72 2.55 34.18 21.17
C PHE A 72 1.66 33.97 19.93
N SER A 73 1.07 35.05 19.43
CA SER A 73 0.30 35.10 18.19
C SER A 73 0.98 36.02 17.19
N GLY A 74 1.01 35.58 15.94
CA GLY A 74 1.62 36.27 14.81
C GLY A 74 0.59 36.52 13.72
N PHE A 75 0.60 37.71 13.14
CA PHE A 75 -0.29 38.01 12.02
C PHE A 75 0.34 37.58 10.69
N ASP A 76 -0.30 36.67 9.95
CA ASP A 76 0.25 36.12 8.70
C ASP A 76 -0.04 36.96 7.44
N GLY A 77 -0.85 38.03 7.62
CA GLY A 77 -1.38 38.87 6.56
C GLY A 77 -2.89 38.74 6.37
N LEU A 78 -3.50 37.69 6.92
CA LEU A 78 -4.93 37.41 6.85
C LEU A 78 -5.54 37.19 8.25
N THR A 79 -4.89 36.41 9.09
CA THR A 79 -5.37 36.07 10.43
C THR A 79 -4.24 36.04 11.47
N TRP A 80 -4.64 36.07 12.74
CA TRP A 80 -3.73 35.83 13.86
C TRP A 80 -3.64 34.33 14.14
N ASP A 81 -2.42 33.78 14.11
CA ASP A 81 -2.15 32.37 14.43
C ASP A 81 -0.96 32.26 15.40
N SER A 82 -1.03 31.31 16.31
CA SER A 82 0.02 31.00 17.29
C SER A 82 0.99 29.92 16.82
N TYR A 83 0.61 29.14 15.81
CA TYR A 83 1.36 27.96 15.41
C TYR A 83 2.67 28.27 14.70
N PHE A 84 2.77 29.45 14.07
CA PHE A 84 3.85 29.77 13.14
C PHE A 84 5.07 30.49 13.74
N ILE A 85 5.01 30.99 14.98
CA ILE A 85 6.10 31.84 15.50
C ILE A 85 7.31 31.02 15.99
N PHE A 86 7.08 29.82 16.55
CA PHE A 86 8.14 28.96 17.09
C PHE A 86 8.01 27.49 16.70
N SER A 87 7.36 27.20 15.56
CA SER A 87 7.16 25.83 15.10
C SER A 87 8.51 25.10 14.97
N ARG A 88 8.83 24.29 15.97
CA ARG A 88 9.74 23.15 15.77
C ARG A 88 8.90 22.16 14.96
N VAL A 89 9.22 22.04 13.67
CA VAL A 89 8.88 20.90 12.81
C VAL A 89 8.47 19.67 13.63
N GLY A 90 7.18 19.29 13.57
CA GLY A 90 6.71 18.09 14.25
C GLY A 90 5.21 17.94 14.48
N SER A 91 4.42 19.01 14.41
CA SER A 91 2.99 18.86 14.67
C SER A 91 2.24 18.50 13.37
N TRP A 92 1.70 17.27 13.35
CA TRP A 92 0.77 16.78 12.34
C TRP A 92 -0.53 17.57 12.47
N PRO A 93 -0.92 18.42 11.50
CA PRO A 93 -2.18 19.12 11.60
C PRO A 93 -3.31 18.11 11.49
N LEU A 94 -3.95 17.79 12.61
CA LEU A 94 -5.26 17.15 12.62
C LEU A 94 -6.31 18.20 12.26
N ASN A 95 -6.37 18.58 10.98
CA ASN A 95 -7.51 19.34 10.49
C ASN A 95 -8.68 18.37 10.30
N ALA A 96 -9.34 18.03 11.40
CA ALA A 96 -10.70 17.51 11.37
C ALA A 96 -11.65 18.69 11.07
N GLY A 97 -11.90 18.96 9.78
CA GLY A 97 -13.05 19.75 9.40
C GLY A 97 -14.36 19.00 9.76
N PRO A 98 -15.51 19.68 9.90
CA PRO A 98 -16.78 19.05 10.31
C PRO A 98 -17.28 17.96 9.34
N ASN A 99 -16.76 17.96 8.10
CA ASN A 99 -17.11 17.04 7.04
C ASN A 99 -15.89 16.14 6.77
N GLY A 100 -15.92 14.91 7.28
CA GLY A 100 -14.81 13.94 7.34
C GLY A 100 -14.12 13.50 6.04
N SER A 101 -14.08 14.33 5.00
CA SER A 101 -13.40 14.05 3.72
C SER A 101 -11.91 14.47 3.69
N ASN A 102 -11.43 15.26 4.67
CA ASN A 102 -10.09 15.84 4.66
C ASN A 102 -9.24 15.54 5.91
N ALA A 103 -9.69 14.67 6.81
CA ALA A 103 -8.94 14.28 8.01
C ALA A 103 -8.03 13.09 7.69
N PHE A 104 -6.80 13.35 7.26
CA PHE A 104 -5.80 12.30 7.03
C PHE A 104 -4.49 12.60 7.75
N VAL A 105 -3.85 11.55 8.25
CA VAL A 105 -2.46 11.58 8.73
C VAL A 105 -1.58 11.26 7.52
N GLY A 106 -0.92 12.26 6.97
CA GLY A 106 -0.06 12.07 5.79
C GLY A 106 0.50 13.37 5.24
N THR A 107 1.17 13.28 4.09
CA THR A 107 1.63 14.43 3.33
C THR A 107 0.63 14.72 2.19
N ARG A 108 0.55 15.98 1.75
CA ARG A 108 -0.26 16.38 0.58
C ARG A 108 0.54 16.45 -0.72
N ASP A 109 1.84 16.30 -0.62
CA ASP A 109 2.74 16.28 -1.76
C ASP A 109 2.79 14.88 -2.39
N LEU A 110 3.32 14.78 -3.62
CA LEU A 110 3.53 13.50 -4.31
C LEU A 110 4.78 12.78 -3.78
N LYS A 111 4.97 12.74 -2.47
CA LYS A 111 6.10 12.10 -1.80
C LYS A 111 5.63 10.93 -0.95
N ASN A 112 6.57 10.05 -0.64
CA ASN A 112 6.30 8.88 0.18
C ASN A 112 6.08 9.28 1.63
N PHE A 113 5.02 8.76 2.24
CA PHE A 113 4.78 8.90 3.67
C PHE A 113 5.37 7.69 4.42
N SER A 114 6.35 7.92 5.30
CA SER A 114 7.11 6.84 5.97
C SER A 114 6.92 6.88 7.48
N PHE A 115 6.72 5.71 8.08
CA PHE A 115 6.80 5.50 9.53
C PHE A 115 8.16 4.86 9.82
N ALA A 116 8.89 5.39 10.80
CA ALA A 116 10.21 4.93 11.18
C ALA A 116 10.31 4.67 12.68
N THR A 117 11.08 3.65 13.05
CA THR A 117 11.46 3.34 14.44
C THR A 117 12.99 3.25 14.52
N ASN A 118 13.59 3.82 15.57
CA ASN A 118 15.04 3.84 15.73
C ASN A 118 15.82 4.37 14.50
N GLY A 119 15.30 5.43 13.85
CA GLY A 119 15.89 6.02 12.65
C GLY A 119 15.76 5.17 11.36
N ARG A 120 15.05 4.04 11.40
CA ARG A 120 14.87 3.12 10.26
C ARG A 120 13.41 3.08 9.82
N LYS A 121 13.16 3.11 8.51
CA LYS A 121 11.79 3.03 7.96
C LYS A 121 11.23 1.63 8.17
N ALA A 122 10.07 1.53 8.83
CA ALA A 122 9.35 0.29 9.09
C ALA A 122 8.19 0.08 8.09
N PHE A 123 7.48 1.14 7.76
CA PHE A 123 6.40 1.14 6.77
C PHE A 123 6.52 2.37 5.88
N THR A 124 6.19 2.23 4.60
CA THR A 124 6.11 3.38 3.69
C THR A 124 4.88 3.24 2.80
N ALA A 125 4.01 4.25 2.85
CA ALA A 125 3.05 4.50 1.78
C ALA A 125 3.81 5.16 0.63
N VAL A 126 4.01 4.41 -0.45
CA VAL A 126 4.73 4.87 -1.64
C VAL A 126 3.73 5.46 -2.62
N VAL A 127 3.98 6.71 -3.01
CA VAL A 127 3.31 7.36 -4.13
C VAL A 127 4.27 7.29 -5.30
N ALA A 128 4.08 6.33 -6.21
CA ALA A 128 4.89 6.28 -7.42
C ALA A 128 4.48 7.45 -8.34
N ALA A 129 5.46 8.19 -8.85
CA ALA A 129 5.22 9.12 -9.94
C ALA A 129 4.67 8.34 -11.14
N VAL A 130 3.44 8.68 -11.55
CA VAL A 130 2.78 8.35 -12.83
C VAL A 130 3.25 7.07 -13.56
N GLY A 131 2.52 5.99 -13.26
CA GLY A 131 2.28 4.80 -14.08
C GLY A 131 0.92 4.22 -13.66
N SER A 132 0.27 3.39 -14.48
CA SER A 132 -1.17 2.98 -14.35
C SER A 132 -1.64 2.33 -13.03
N PHE A 133 -0.84 2.30 -11.97
CA PHE A 133 -1.18 1.68 -10.69
C PHE A 133 -0.87 2.66 -9.54
N GLY A 134 -1.90 3.01 -8.76
CA GLY A 134 -1.92 4.11 -7.79
C GLY A 134 -1.10 3.92 -6.50
N PRO A 135 -1.46 4.62 -5.39
CA PRO A 135 -0.74 4.57 -4.12
C PRO A 135 -0.67 3.16 -3.55
N LYS A 136 0.43 2.83 -2.88
CA LYS A 136 0.71 1.44 -2.50
C LYS A 136 1.41 1.32 -1.14
N ILE A 137 1.07 0.29 -0.36
CA ILE A 137 1.66 0.05 0.97
C ILE A 137 2.81 -0.94 0.85
N VAL A 138 3.99 -0.50 1.30
CA VAL A 138 5.24 -1.24 1.23
C VAL A 138 5.74 -1.49 2.67
N ILE A 139 5.85 -2.76 3.07
CA ILE A 139 6.48 -3.16 4.33
C ILE A 139 7.90 -3.65 4.02
N ASN A 140 8.89 -2.82 4.35
CA ASN A 140 10.32 -3.11 4.18
C ASN A 140 10.94 -3.51 5.53
N GLY A 141 11.84 -4.48 5.50
CA GLY A 141 12.76 -4.76 6.61
C GLY A 141 14.05 -3.93 6.47
N PRO A 142 14.88 -3.85 7.53
CA PRO A 142 16.07 -2.99 7.60
C PRO A 142 17.13 -3.23 6.52
N ASP A 143 17.13 -4.39 5.86
CA ASP A 143 18.16 -4.79 4.87
C ASP A 143 17.58 -5.15 3.48
N LEU A 144 16.37 -4.70 3.13
CA LEU A 144 15.73 -5.15 1.89
C LEU A 144 15.31 -4.00 0.99
N GLN A 145 15.95 -3.94 -0.18
CA GLN A 145 15.56 -3.10 -1.32
C GLN A 145 14.20 -3.55 -1.94
N ILE A 146 13.67 -4.71 -1.51
CA ILE A 146 12.44 -5.32 -2.05
C ILE A 146 11.46 -5.60 -0.88
N PRO A 147 10.19 -5.15 -0.95
CA PRO A 147 9.19 -5.41 0.09
C PRO A 147 8.92 -6.90 0.27
N ARG A 148 8.55 -7.32 1.49
CA ARG A 148 8.17 -8.73 1.78
C ARG A 148 6.66 -8.96 1.77
N LEU A 149 5.88 -7.93 2.08
CA LEU A 149 4.42 -7.93 1.99
C LEU A 149 3.99 -6.63 1.31
N TYR A 150 3.29 -6.77 0.21
CA TYR A 150 2.84 -5.65 -0.61
C TYR A 150 1.35 -5.82 -0.94
N VAL A 151 0.56 -4.79 -0.64
CA VAL A 151 -0.86 -4.73 -0.99
C VAL A 151 -1.00 -3.68 -2.10
N ALA A 152 -1.30 -4.12 -3.32
CA ALA A 152 -1.49 -3.22 -4.45
C ALA A 152 -2.91 -2.64 -4.44
N PRO A 153 -3.15 -1.42 -4.95
CA PRO A 153 -4.52 -0.99 -5.20
C PRO A 153 -5.21 -1.94 -6.20
N PRO A 154 -6.53 -2.14 -6.09
CA PRO A 154 -7.28 -2.94 -7.07
C PRO A 154 -7.11 -2.38 -8.48
N GLN A 155 -6.93 -3.26 -9.46
CA GLN A 155 -6.95 -2.87 -10.88
C GLN A 155 -8.36 -2.43 -11.29
N LYS A 156 -8.48 -1.60 -12.32
CA LYS A 156 -9.76 -1.12 -12.86
C LYS A 156 -10.69 -2.31 -13.16
N GLY A 157 -11.78 -2.44 -12.39
CA GLY A 157 -12.77 -3.52 -12.49
C GLY A 157 -12.79 -4.47 -11.28
N THR A 158 -11.68 -4.61 -10.55
CA THR A 158 -11.57 -5.52 -9.40
C THR A 158 -12.10 -4.89 -8.10
N ARG A 159 -12.67 -5.71 -7.19
CA ARG A 159 -13.25 -5.23 -5.91
C ARG A 159 -12.25 -5.25 -4.74
N PHE A 160 -11.17 -6.02 -4.86
CA PHE A 160 -10.23 -6.27 -3.76
C PHE A 160 -8.78 -6.07 -4.22
N PRO A 161 -7.93 -5.49 -3.35
CA PRO A 161 -6.51 -5.35 -3.65
C PRO A 161 -5.80 -6.71 -3.67
N PRO A 162 -4.90 -7.00 -4.63
CA PRO A 162 -4.08 -8.19 -4.55
C PRO A 162 -3.07 -8.07 -3.41
N ILE A 163 -2.85 -9.19 -2.71
CA ILE A 163 -1.82 -9.32 -1.68
C ILE A 163 -0.67 -10.13 -2.26
N HIS A 164 0.52 -9.54 -2.22
CA HIS A 164 1.76 -10.15 -2.66
C HIS A 164 2.65 -10.43 -1.46
N VAL A 165 2.98 -11.70 -1.25
CA VAL A 165 4.06 -12.10 -0.32
C VAL A 165 5.29 -12.39 -1.17
N ILE A 166 6.33 -11.58 -1.00
CA ILE A 166 7.56 -11.68 -1.78
C ILE A 166 8.65 -12.31 -0.90
N SER A 167 9.10 -13.51 -1.28
CA SER A 167 10.29 -14.12 -0.72
C SER A 167 11.48 -13.87 -1.65
N SER A 168 12.11 -12.71 -1.52
CA SER A 168 13.38 -12.41 -2.23
C SER A 168 14.55 -12.73 -1.29
N MET A 169 15.33 -13.75 -1.62
CA MET A 169 16.72 -13.84 -1.18
C MET A 169 17.60 -13.43 -2.36
N SER A 170 18.20 -12.24 -2.26
CA SER A 170 19.31 -11.84 -3.12
C SER A 170 20.53 -12.70 -2.76
N GLY A 171 20.71 -13.84 -3.43
CA GLY A 171 21.87 -14.71 -3.30
C GLY A 171 22.02 -15.60 -4.52
N THR A 172 23.14 -15.47 -5.21
CA THR A 172 23.46 -16.03 -6.55
C THR A 172 23.58 -17.57 -6.63
N THR A 173 23.08 -18.33 -5.66
CA THR A 173 23.30 -19.78 -5.62
C THR A 173 22.08 -20.64 -5.27
N ASN A 174 20.87 -20.09 -5.14
CA ASN A 174 19.67 -20.91 -4.94
C ASN A 174 18.60 -20.59 -5.99
N ASN A 175 18.36 -21.55 -6.88
CA ASN A 175 17.40 -21.55 -7.99
C ASN A 175 15.93 -21.56 -7.54
N PHE A 176 15.55 -20.76 -6.53
CA PHE A 176 14.16 -20.50 -6.24
C PHE A 176 13.81 -19.16 -6.88
N LEU A 177 13.18 -19.25 -8.05
CA LEU A 177 12.60 -18.12 -8.79
C LEU A 177 11.85 -17.22 -7.80
N ASN A 178 11.94 -15.89 -7.99
CA ASN A 178 11.27 -14.88 -7.18
C ASN A 178 9.80 -15.27 -6.91
N SER A 179 9.55 -15.93 -5.79
CA SER A 179 8.26 -16.54 -5.51
C SER A 179 7.35 -15.49 -4.89
N ILE A 180 6.70 -14.71 -5.75
CA ILE A 180 5.61 -13.81 -5.34
C ILE A 180 4.35 -14.67 -5.21
N MET A 181 3.96 -15.04 -3.98
CA MET A 181 2.62 -15.58 -3.76
C MET A 181 1.64 -14.45 -3.98
N THR A 182 0.91 -14.52 -5.09
CA THR A 182 -0.15 -13.58 -5.39
C THR A 182 -1.47 -14.21 -5.00
N ILE A 183 -2.27 -13.54 -4.17
CA ILE A 183 -3.69 -13.83 -4.03
C ILE A 183 -4.41 -12.71 -4.78
N ASN A 184 -4.82 -12.98 -6.02
CA ASN A 184 -5.57 -12.04 -6.84
C ASN A 184 -7.02 -12.51 -6.97
N ASN A 185 -7.98 -11.59 -6.82
CA ASN A 185 -9.37 -11.79 -7.21
C ASN A 185 -9.61 -10.93 -8.45
N ALA A 186 -9.21 -11.43 -9.62
CA ALA A 186 -9.36 -10.68 -10.87
C ALA A 186 -10.83 -10.75 -11.32
N PHE A 187 -11.67 -9.93 -10.71
CA PHE A 187 -13.04 -9.72 -11.16
C PHE A 187 -13.05 -8.64 -12.24
N THR A 188 -12.87 -8.99 -13.51
CA THR A 188 -13.29 -8.11 -14.62
C THR A 188 -14.73 -8.47 -14.93
N GLY A 189 -15.67 -7.84 -14.22
CA GLY A 189 -17.12 -8.08 -14.22
C GLY A 189 -17.66 -9.07 -15.24
N LEU A 190 -18.17 -10.22 -14.78
CA LEU A 190 -18.96 -11.19 -15.55
C LEU A 190 -18.51 -11.46 -17.00
N ASN A 191 -17.21 -11.35 -17.29
CA ASN A 191 -16.68 -11.89 -18.53
C ASN A 191 -16.26 -13.32 -18.22
N VAL A 192 -17.17 -14.24 -18.57
CA VAL A 192 -16.82 -15.60 -18.96
C VAL A 192 -15.43 -15.61 -19.61
N ASN A 193 -14.51 -16.47 -19.14
CA ASN A 193 -13.10 -16.60 -19.57
C ASN A 193 -12.01 -15.78 -18.83
N GLY A 194 -12.27 -15.24 -17.63
CA GLY A 194 -11.26 -14.56 -16.79
C GLY A 194 -10.66 -15.44 -15.69
N VAL A 195 -9.37 -15.27 -15.37
CA VAL A 195 -8.73 -15.89 -14.19
C VAL A 195 -9.41 -15.35 -12.94
N ILE A 196 -10.09 -16.18 -12.15
CA ILE A 196 -10.80 -15.70 -10.95
C ILE A 196 -9.80 -15.51 -9.81
N GLY A 197 -8.82 -16.40 -9.70
CA GLY A 197 -7.69 -16.23 -8.79
C GLY A 197 -6.57 -17.22 -9.02
N THR A 198 -5.44 -16.90 -8.42
CA THR A 198 -4.21 -17.70 -8.52
C THR A 198 -3.61 -17.91 -7.13
N TYR A 199 -2.97 -19.06 -6.96
CA TYR A 199 -2.05 -19.38 -5.89
C TYR A 199 -0.75 -19.81 -6.57
N GLY A 200 -0.01 -18.84 -7.08
CA GLY A 200 1.14 -19.12 -7.94
C GLY A 200 2.29 -18.16 -7.72
N PHE A 201 3.43 -18.57 -8.24
CA PHE A 201 4.68 -17.80 -8.26
C PHE A 201 4.80 -17.11 -9.62
N ALA A 202 4.99 -15.80 -9.62
CA ALA A 202 5.17 -15.00 -10.83
C ALA A 202 6.65 -14.80 -11.16
N GLY A 203 7.02 -14.78 -12.44
CA GLY A 203 8.40 -14.51 -12.87
C GLY A 203 8.83 -13.06 -12.66
N SER A 204 7.87 -12.13 -12.59
CA SER A 204 8.10 -10.70 -12.36
C SER A 204 6.96 -10.05 -11.57
N THR A 205 7.22 -8.86 -11.02
CA THR A 205 6.19 -8.04 -10.36
C THR A 205 5.10 -7.59 -11.35
N ALA A 206 5.45 -7.39 -12.62
CA ALA A 206 4.47 -7.02 -13.66
C ALA A 206 3.47 -8.16 -13.90
N ASP A 207 3.96 -9.40 -13.98
CA ASP A 207 3.13 -10.60 -14.11
C ASP A 207 2.27 -10.83 -12.87
N ALA A 208 2.84 -10.67 -11.68
CA ALA A 208 2.10 -10.77 -10.43
C ALA A 208 0.91 -9.79 -10.38
N ASN A 209 1.11 -8.55 -10.83
CA ASN A 209 0.08 -7.52 -10.84
C ASN A 209 -1.07 -7.83 -11.81
N THR A 210 -0.82 -8.55 -12.91
CA THR A 210 -1.86 -8.99 -13.86
C THR A 210 -2.45 -10.35 -13.49
N GLY A 211 -2.00 -10.98 -12.40
CA GLY A 211 -2.44 -12.31 -11.98
C GLY A 211 -1.75 -13.47 -12.73
N ALA A 212 -0.74 -13.18 -13.54
CA ALA A 212 0.04 -14.18 -14.27
C ALA A 212 1.00 -14.93 -13.33
N SER A 213 0.97 -16.27 -13.38
CA SER A 213 1.85 -17.17 -12.64
C SER A 213 2.71 -18.05 -13.59
N ALA A 214 4.00 -18.17 -13.29
CA ALA A 214 4.94 -19.06 -13.97
C ALA A 214 4.93 -20.49 -13.39
N ALA A 215 4.50 -20.63 -12.12
CA ALA A 215 4.36 -21.90 -11.43
C ALA A 215 3.24 -21.82 -10.36
N GLY A 216 2.80 -22.97 -9.85
CA GLY A 216 1.74 -23.07 -8.84
C GLY A 216 0.38 -23.42 -9.45
N MET A 217 -0.70 -23.03 -8.78
CA MET A 217 -2.07 -23.37 -9.16
C MET A 217 -2.83 -22.12 -9.60
N SER A 218 -3.57 -22.23 -10.69
CA SER A 218 -4.46 -21.16 -11.17
C SER A 218 -5.87 -21.72 -11.38
N TYR A 219 -6.89 -20.92 -11.11
CA TYR A 219 -8.26 -21.29 -11.43
C TYR A 219 -8.96 -20.19 -12.24
N VAL A 220 -9.63 -20.61 -13.31
CA VAL A 220 -10.15 -19.73 -14.36
C VAL A 220 -11.62 -20.02 -14.56
N GLN A 221 -12.44 -18.97 -14.61
CA GLN A 221 -13.83 -19.12 -15.02
C GLN A 221 -13.86 -19.45 -16.49
N ASP A 222 -14.41 -20.59 -16.84
CA ASP A 222 -14.50 -21.00 -18.23
C ASP A 222 -15.84 -20.57 -18.84
N GLY A 223 -15.81 -19.85 -19.96
CA GLY A 223 -17.02 -19.42 -20.66
C GLY A 223 -17.63 -20.43 -21.61
N THR A 224 -16.88 -21.44 -22.02
CA THR A 224 -17.33 -22.47 -22.96
C THR A 224 -18.21 -23.49 -22.25
N VAL A 225 -17.84 -23.87 -21.03
CA VAL A 225 -18.64 -24.77 -20.18
C VAL A 225 -19.23 -24.09 -18.94
N ASN A 226 -19.15 -22.74 -18.86
CA ASN A 226 -19.59 -21.92 -17.72
C ASN A 226 -19.10 -22.43 -16.35
N GLY A 227 -17.92 -23.05 -16.34
CA GLY A 227 -17.38 -23.80 -15.21
C GLY A 227 -16.13 -23.18 -14.59
N LEU A 228 -15.40 -24.00 -13.85
CA LEU A 228 -14.14 -23.66 -13.20
C LEU A 228 -13.04 -24.63 -13.64
N SER A 229 -12.07 -24.12 -14.39
CA SER A 229 -10.87 -24.86 -14.79
C SER A 229 -9.76 -24.68 -13.77
N PHE A 230 -9.07 -25.77 -13.42
CA PHE A 230 -7.86 -25.78 -12.59
C PHE A 230 -6.65 -26.10 -13.45
N TYR A 231 -5.60 -25.29 -13.25
CA TYR A 231 -4.32 -25.41 -13.92
C TYR A 231 -3.21 -25.63 -12.90
N ILE A 232 -2.21 -26.42 -13.28
CA ILE A 232 -0.96 -26.58 -12.52
C ILE A 232 0.24 -26.10 -13.35
N GLY A 233 1.28 -25.61 -12.68
CA GLY A 233 2.48 -25.10 -13.36
C GLY A 233 2.30 -23.72 -13.99
N GLY A 234 1.37 -22.92 -13.48
CA GLY A 234 1.15 -21.52 -13.87
C GLY A 234 -0.26 -21.21 -14.36
N HIS A 235 -0.43 -20.05 -14.99
CA HIS A 235 -1.69 -19.63 -15.61
C HIS A 235 -1.68 -19.97 -17.12
N PRO A 236 -2.85 -20.17 -17.75
CA PRO A 236 -2.93 -20.40 -19.19
C PRO A 236 -2.56 -19.12 -19.96
N ALA A 237 -1.85 -19.25 -21.08
CA ALA A 237 -1.40 -18.11 -21.89
C ALA A 237 -2.57 -17.33 -22.53
N ASN A 238 -3.68 -18.01 -22.80
CA ASN A 238 -4.93 -17.44 -23.27
C ASN A 238 -6.10 -18.38 -22.93
N ILE A 239 -7.33 -17.97 -23.24
CA ILE A 239 -8.55 -18.72 -22.93
C ILE A 239 -8.68 -20.05 -23.69
N SER A 240 -7.87 -20.28 -24.72
CA SER A 240 -7.84 -21.53 -25.47
C SER A 240 -6.67 -22.43 -25.07
N ASP A 241 -5.75 -21.93 -24.24
CA ASP A 241 -4.62 -22.70 -23.74
C ASP A 241 -5.07 -23.65 -22.62
N ARG A 242 -5.06 -24.94 -22.95
CA ARG A 242 -5.40 -26.05 -22.05
C ARG A 242 -4.22 -26.96 -21.76
N SER A 243 -3.01 -26.57 -22.19
CA SER A 243 -1.79 -27.40 -22.05
C SER A 243 -1.44 -27.75 -20.59
N LYS A 244 -1.96 -26.97 -19.65
CA LYS A 244 -1.73 -27.10 -18.21
C LYS A 244 -3.02 -27.36 -17.42
N GLU A 245 -4.16 -27.53 -18.10
CA GLU A 245 -5.44 -27.83 -17.45
C GLU A 245 -5.41 -29.27 -16.92
N VAL A 246 -5.78 -29.45 -15.65
CA VAL A 246 -5.83 -30.78 -15.02
C VAL A 246 -7.22 -31.19 -14.59
N MET A 247 -8.07 -30.23 -14.25
CA MET A 247 -9.42 -30.51 -13.76
C MET A 247 -10.38 -29.43 -14.24
N MET A 248 -11.57 -29.85 -14.64
CA MET A 248 -12.71 -28.99 -14.98
C MET A 248 -13.88 -29.31 -14.05
N LEU A 249 -14.49 -28.27 -13.47
CA LEU A 249 -15.79 -28.34 -12.81
C LEU A 249 -16.81 -27.59 -13.66
N ALA A 250 -17.62 -28.30 -14.44
CA ALA A 250 -18.62 -27.69 -15.31
C ALA A 250 -19.87 -27.23 -14.52
N ASP A 251 -20.63 -26.26 -15.06
CA ASP A 251 -21.86 -25.73 -14.45
C ASP A 251 -22.98 -26.77 -14.26
N ASN A 252 -22.97 -27.82 -15.09
CA ASN A 252 -23.86 -28.96 -15.01
C ASN A 252 -23.44 -30.00 -13.93
N LEU A 253 -22.51 -29.64 -13.06
CA LEU A 253 -21.94 -30.47 -11.99
C LEU A 253 -21.14 -31.68 -12.50
N ASN A 254 -20.63 -31.63 -13.72
CA ASN A 254 -19.72 -32.65 -14.24
C ASN A 254 -18.27 -32.30 -13.87
N VAL A 255 -17.49 -33.33 -13.53
CA VAL A 255 -16.07 -33.24 -13.23
C VAL A 255 -15.27 -33.86 -14.37
N GLY A 256 -14.42 -33.07 -15.02
CA GLY A 256 -13.43 -33.53 -15.98
C GLY A 256 -12.05 -33.65 -15.34
N LEU A 257 -11.35 -34.75 -15.58
CA LEU A 257 -9.92 -34.91 -15.27
C LEU A 257 -9.17 -35.06 -16.60
N GLY A 258 -8.29 -34.10 -16.91
CA GLY A 258 -7.62 -34.04 -18.22
C GLY A 258 -8.57 -33.86 -19.41
N VAL A 259 -9.80 -33.38 -19.19
CA VAL A 259 -10.77 -33.12 -20.24
C VAL A 259 -11.56 -31.85 -19.98
N HIS A 260 -11.63 -31.01 -21.00
CA HIS A 260 -12.23 -29.68 -20.91
C HIS A 260 -13.77 -29.69 -20.92
N ILE A 261 -14.37 -30.57 -21.73
CA ILE A 261 -15.83 -30.67 -21.87
C ILE A 261 -16.28 -32.06 -21.36
N PRO A 262 -16.54 -32.20 -20.04
CA PRO A 262 -16.92 -33.50 -19.48
C PRO A 262 -18.34 -33.91 -19.91
N LYS A 263 -18.45 -35.12 -20.47
CA LYS A 263 -19.71 -35.68 -21.02
C LYS A 263 -20.53 -36.49 -19.98
N SER A 264 -19.98 -36.69 -18.79
CA SER A 264 -20.54 -37.46 -17.68
C SER A 264 -20.16 -36.80 -16.36
N LYS A 265 -20.79 -37.22 -15.25
CA LYS A 265 -20.51 -36.68 -13.91
C LYS A 265 -19.04 -36.78 -13.51
N LEU A 266 -18.37 -37.85 -13.93
CA LEU A 266 -16.92 -37.98 -13.90
C LEU A 266 -16.46 -38.42 -15.30
N HIS A 267 -15.57 -37.65 -15.93
CA HIS A 267 -14.98 -37.96 -17.23
C HIS A 267 -13.45 -37.85 -17.13
N ILE A 268 -12.75 -38.94 -17.41
CA ILE A 268 -11.28 -38.97 -17.50
C ILE A 268 -10.95 -38.94 -19.00
N GLY A 269 -10.27 -37.88 -19.46
CA GLY A 269 -9.98 -37.69 -20.88
C GLY A 269 -8.82 -38.55 -21.39
N GLU A 270 -7.78 -38.68 -20.58
CA GLU A 270 -6.57 -39.45 -20.85
C GLU A 270 -6.04 -40.05 -19.54
N GLY A 271 -5.20 -41.10 -19.64
CA GLY A 271 -4.63 -41.81 -18.49
C GLY A 271 -5.56 -42.85 -17.87
N ASP A 272 -5.09 -43.49 -16.80
CA ASP A 272 -5.77 -44.63 -16.15
C ASP A 272 -6.21 -44.29 -14.72
N LEU A 273 -7.30 -44.93 -14.27
CA LEU A 273 -7.70 -44.93 -12.86
C LEU A 273 -6.97 -46.08 -12.13
N TYR A 274 -6.00 -45.73 -11.29
CA TYR A 274 -5.28 -46.69 -10.45
C TYR A 274 -5.82 -46.72 -9.02
N ILE A 275 -6.28 -47.87 -8.57
CA ILE A 275 -6.78 -48.10 -7.20
C ILE A 275 -5.75 -48.97 -6.48
N ALA A 276 -4.95 -48.35 -5.61
CA ALA A 276 -3.77 -48.99 -5.02
C ALA A 276 -4.08 -50.04 -3.93
N ASP A 277 -5.18 -49.86 -3.19
CA ASP A 277 -5.62 -50.84 -2.18
C ASP A 277 -6.48 -51.90 -2.87
N PRO A 278 -6.05 -53.18 -2.91
CA PRO A 278 -6.79 -54.25 -3.59
C PRO A 278 -8.18 -54.52 -2.97
N ASN A 279 -8.44 -54.04 -1.75
CA ASN A 279 -9.75 -54.15 -1.11
C ASN A 279 -10.70 -53.00 -1.49
N LYS A 280 -10.23 -52.01 -2.26
CA LYS A 280 -11.01 -50.88 -2.77
C LYS A 280 -11.28 -51.05 -4.26
N GLY A 281 -12.32 -50.37 -4.71
CA GLY A 281 -12.85 -50.55 -6.06
C GLY A 281 -13.98 -49.57 -6.33
N LEU A 282 -14.69 -49.77 -7.44
CA LEU A 282 -15.84 -48.96 -7.79
C LEU A 282 -17.09 -49.47 -7.08
N ILE A 283 -17.78 -48.61 -6.33
CA ILE A 283 -19.07 -48.95 -5.74
C ILE A 283 -20.18 -48.48 -6.68
N ILE A 284 -21.03 -49.40 -7.14
CA ILE A 284 -22.16 -49.12 -8.02
C ILE A 284 -23.45 -49.57 -7.33
N LYS A 285 -24.49 -48.75 -7.45
CA LYS A 285 -25.84 -49.05 -6.97
C LYS A 285 -26.69 -49.61 -8.09
N ASP A 286 -27.37 -50.73 -7.87
CA ASP A 286 -28.34 -51.28 -8.82
C ASP A 286 -29.68 -50.51 -8.77
N PRO A 287 -30.60 -50.75 -9.73
CA PRO A 287 -31.90 -50.08 -9.75
C PRO A 287 -32.80 -50.39 -8.54
N THR A 288 -32.54 -51.47 -7.80
CA THR A 288 -33.29 -51.86 -6.60
C THR A 288 -32.76 -51.18 -5.33
N GLY A 289 -31.58 -50.57 -5.42
CA GLY A 289 -30.94 -49.79 -4.38
C GLY A 289 -29.82 -50.52 -3.63
N ASN A 290 -29.44 -51.73 -4.05
CA ASN A 290 -28.32 -52.45 -3.46
C ASN A 290 -26.99 -51.93 -4.03
N CYS A 291 -25.96 -51.89 -3.18
CA CYS A 291 -24.61 -51.49 -3.60
C CYS A 291 -23.69 -52.70 -3.77
N TYR A 292 -22.83 -52.64 -4.78
CA TYR A 292 -21.85 -53.66 -5.12
C TYR A 292 -20.49 -53.01 -5.33
N ARG A 293 -19.41 -53.62 -4.84
CA ARG A 293 -18.05 -53.17 -5.16
C ARG A 293 -17.47 -54.04 -6.27
N ILE A 294 -16.94 -53.38 -7.30
CA ILE A 294 -16.17 -53.99 -8.39
C ILE A 294 -14.68 -53.85 -8.06
N THR A 295 -13.99 -54.99 -7.98
CA THR A 295 -12.53 -55.12 -7.77
C THR A 295 -11.93 -56.02 -8.84
N VAL A 296 -10.62 -56.26 -8.81
CA VAL A 296 -9.91 -57.17 -9.72
C VAL A 296 -9.16 -58.21 -8.88
N ASN A 297 -9.22 -59.48 -9.25
CA ASN A 297 -8.48 -60.56 -8.57
C ASN A 297 -7.08 -60.78 -9.14
N ASP A 298 -6.32 -61.69 -8.54
CA ASP A 298 -4.94 -62.03 -8.96
C ASP A 298 -4.84 -62.55 -10.41
N ALA A 299 -5.95 -63.00 -11.00
CA ALA A 299 -6.02 -63.44 -12.39
C ALA A 299 -6.45 -62.33 -13.36
N GLY A 300 -6.62 -61.08 -12.87
CA GLY A 300 -7.07 -59.95 -13.69
C GLY A 300 -8.58 -59.94 -13.99
N ALA A 301 -9.37 -60.82 -13.37
CA ALA A 301 -10.81 -60.86 -13.56
C ALA A 301 -11.53 -59.89 -12.62
N PHE A 302 -12.58 -59.23 -13.14
CA PHE A 302 -13.44 -58.41 -12.30
C PHE A 302 -14.21 -59.27 -11.28
N LEU A 303 -14.19 -58.84 -10.03
CA LEU A 303 -14.99 -59.40 -8.96
C LEU A 303 -16.02 -58.39 -8.50
N THR A 304 -17.29 -58.79 -8.46
CA THR A 304 -18.35 -58.07 -7.77
C THR A 304 -18.55 -58.69 -6.39
N THR A 305 -18.52 -57.89 -5.33
CA THR A 305 -18.92 -58.36 -4.00
C THR A 305 -20.39 -58.78 -3.99
N GLY A 306 -20.82 -59.54 -2.98
CA GLY A 306 -22.23 -59.57 -2.59
C GLY A 306 -22.73 -58.17 -2.21
N VAL A 307 -24.03 -58.04 -1.88
CA VAL A 307 -24.61 -56.77 -1.45
C VAL A 307 -23.83 -56.22 -0.25
N ILE A 308 -23.31 -55.01 -0.40
CA ILE A 308 -22.65 -54.26 0.67
C ILE A 308 -23.54 -53.12 1.14
N ALA A 309 -23.27 -52.61 2.34
CA ALA A 309 -23.84 -51.34 2.78
C ALA A 309 -23.39 -50.21 1.83
N CYS A 310 -24.35 -49.41 1.36
CA CYS A 310 -24.04 -48.22 0.58
C CYS A 310 -23.29 -47.18 1.44
N PRO A 311 -22.27 -46.50 0.89
CA PRO A 311 -21.59 -45.41 1.56
C PRO A 311 -22.48 -44.18 1.78
#